data_AF-A0A812J0E7-F1
#
_entry.id   AF-A0A812J0E7-F1
#
_cell.length_a   1.000
_cell.length_b   1.000
_cell.length_c   1.000
_cell.angle_alpha   90.00
_cell.angle_beta   90.00
_cell.angle_gamma   90.00
#
_symmetry.space_group_name_H-M   'P 1'
#
loop_
_entity.id
_entity.type
_entity.pdbx_description
1 polymer ?
#
loop_
_entity_poly.entity_id
_entity_poly.type
_entity_poly.pdbx_seq_one_letter_code
_entity_poly.pdbx_strand_id
1 'polypeptide(L)'
;MALVGLQLDDSATNALSGLPVEAAIEFLDVVARKAATGHLKDPSNYVCATIARGYVPQAKLPSWQGHASFEAPPPANAVMPDMDVAASRLQSTVGMRKAEQAGIDLNHEALNALLRLPTPHASQLLEQVVDKKETIRDLSNYVCATVARGFHPKDSVGTVWSGLPSPGPCAETEVPGAKAKGKGKATMESKGIELVLGLSACDADGAPAMSA
;
A
#
# COMPACT_ATOMS: atom_id res chain seq x y z
N MET A 1 2.54 32.61 29.43
CA MET A 1 3.08 32.65 28.06
C MET A 1 2.11 31.93 27.13
N ALA A 2 1.24 32.66 26.43
CA ALA A 2 0.32 32.10 25.43
C ALA A 2 0.93 32.30 24.04
N LEU A 3 2.02 31.59 23.72
CA LEU A 3 2.80 31.92 22.53
C LEU A 3 2.15 31.46 21.21
N VAL A 4 1.09 30.64 21.24
CA VAL A 4 0.54 30.01 20.02
C VAL A 4 -1.00 29.98 19.98
N GLY A 5 -1.69 30.57 20.97
CA GLY A 5 -3.17 30.56 21.03
C GLY A 5 -3.80 29.16 21.15
N LEU A 6 -3.00 28.10 21.29
CA LEU A 6 -3.44 26.73 21.52
C LEU A 6 -3.80 26.57 23.00
N GLN A 7 -5.05 26.20 23.28
CA GLN A 7 -5.44 25.72 24.60
C GLN A 7 -5.04 24.25 24.71
N LEU A 8 -4.12 23.95 25.63
CA LEU A 8 -3.67 22.60 25.94
C LEU A 8 -4.07 22.26 27.38
N ASP A 9 -4.65 21.07 27.58
CA ASP A 9 -5.02 20.57 28.89
C ASP A 9 -3.78 20.13 29.71
N ASP A 10 -3.97 19.98 31.02
CA ASP A 10 -2.92 19.51 31.95
C ASP A 10 -2.33 18.15 31.55
N SER A 11 -3.14 17.26 30.96
CA SER A 11 -2.66 15.97 30.46
C SER A 11 -1.67 16.13 29.30
N ALA A 12 -1.90 17.10 28.41
CA ALA A 12 -1.03 17.34 27.26
C ALA A 12 0.27 18.02 27.69
N THR A 13 0.20 18.96 28.64
CA THR A 13 1.40 19.60 29.22
C THR A 13 2.25 18.60 29.99
N ASN A 14 1.63 17.68 30.75
CA ASN A 14 2.34 16.60 31.42
C ASN A 14 3.03 15.66 30.41
N ALA A 15 2.36 15.28 29.32
CA ALA A 15 2.95 14.46 28.27
C ALA A 15 4.15 15.15 27.59
N LEU A 16 4.06 16.47 27.35
CA LEU A 16 5.15 17.25 26.76
C LEU A 16 6.37 17.34 27.69
N SER A 17 6.18 17.30 29.01
CA SER A 17 7.29 17.32 29.97
C SER A 17 8.19 16.08 29.90
N GLY A 18 7.71 14.98 29.31
CA GLY A 18 8.49 13.77 29.06
C GLY A 18 9.41 13.85 27.84
N LEU A 19 9.29 14.88 27.01
CA LEU A 19 10.11 15.08 25.81
C LEU A 19 11.27 16.06 26.07
N PRO A 20 12.40 15.93 25.35
CA PRO A 20 13.43 16.97 25.37
C PRO A 20 12.85 18.30 24.86
N VAL A 21 13.25 19.41 25.49
CA VAL A 21 12.68 20.74 25.24
C VAL A 21 12.69 21.14 23.76
N GLU A 22 13.79 20.84 23.05
CA GLU A 22 13.91 21.15 21.62
C GLU A 22 12.87 20.41 20.77
N ALA A 23 12.65 19.13 21.06
CA ALA A 23 11.64 18.33 20.37
C ALA A 23 10.21 18.80 20.68
N ALA A 24 9.96 19.22 21.92
CA ALA A 24 8.66 19.74 22.32
C ALA A 24 8.34 21.05 21.57
N ILE A 25 9.32 21.95 21.40
CA ILE A 25 9.16 23.20 20.65
C ILE A 25 8.81 22.91 19.17
N GLU A 26 9.59 22.05 18.51
CA GLU A 26 9.32 21.67 17.11
C GLU A 26 7.96 21.00 16.95
N PHE A 27 7.61 20.10 17.88
CA PHE A 27 6.34 19.42 17.84
C PHE A 27 5.16 20.39 17.99
N LEU A 28 5.26 21.36 18.90
CA LEU A 28 4.25 22.41 19.06
C LEU A 28 4.10 23.26 17.80
N ASP A 29 5.17 23.57 17.08
CA ASP A 29 5.11 24.29 15.80
C ASP A 29 4.34 23.50 14.72
N VAL A 30 4.56 22.18 14.64
CA VAL A 30 3.81 21.30 13.73
C VAL A 30 2.32 21.24 14.11
N VAL A 31 2.01 21.13 15.40
CA VAL A 31 0.63 21.13 15.90
C VAL A 31 -0.06 22.46 15.60
N ALA A 32 0.65 23.58 15.78
CA ALA A 32 0.16 24.91 15.48
C ALA A 32 -0.20 25.06 13.99
N ARG A 33 0.67 24.63 13.08
CA ARG A 33 0.39 24.63 11.64
C ARG A 33 -0.81 23.76 11.27
N LYS A 34 -0.94 22.59 11.89
CA LYS A 34 -2.09 21.68 11.70
C LYS A 34 -3.40 22.23 12.26
N ALA A 35 -3.33 22.95 13.37
CA ALA A 35 -4.48 23.63 13.95
C ALA A 35 -4.90 24.83 13.08
N ALA A 36 -3.94 25.61 12.58
CA ALA A 36 -4.19 26.75 11.69
C ALA A 36 -4.82 26.35 10.36
N THR A 37 -4.51 25.14 9.84
CA THR A 37 -5.16 24.58 8.65
C THR A 37 -6.58 24.06 8.90
N GLY A 38 -7.06 24.05 10.16
CA GLY A 38 -8.39 23.56 10.53
C GLY A 38 -8.55 22.04 10.45
N HIS A 39 -7.47 21.30 10.21
CA HIS A 39 -7.50 19.84 10.16
C HIS A 39 -7.49 19.17 11.54
N LEU A 40 -7.24 19.94 12.60
CA LEU A 40 -7.16 19.45 13.96
C LEU A 40 -8.30 20.01 14.80
N LYS A 41 -9.21 19.14 15.26
CA LYS A 41 -10.35 19.51 16.11
C LYS A 41 -9.92 19.72 17.57
N ASP A 42 -9.07 18.82 18.07
CA ASP A 42 -8.67 18.78 19.48
C ASP A 42 -7.14 18.67 19.58
N PRO A 43 -6.42 19.79 19.77
CA PRO A 43 -4.96 19.79 19.82
C PRO A 43 -4.42 18.99 21.01
N SER A 44 -5.04 19.08 22.19
CA SER A 44 -4.63 18.33 23.39
C SER A 44 -4.64 16.82 23.16
N ASN A 45 -5.73 16.29 22.60
CA ASN A 45 -5.85 14.86 22.32
C ASN A 45 -4.83 14.38 21.29
N TYR A 46 -4.58 15.20 20.26
CA TYR A 46 -3.57 14.90 19.25
C TYR A 46 -2.16 14.83 19.85
N VAL A 47 -1.81 15.77 20.73
CA VAL A 47 -0.52 15.79 21.43
C VAL A 47 -0.37 14.52 22.26
N CYS A 48 -1.34 14.20 23.13
CA CYS A 48 -1.31 12.99 23.96
C CYS A 48 -1.18 11.72 23.13
N ALA A 49 -2.02 11.56 22.09
CA ALA A 49 -2.00 10.39 21.23
C ALA A 49 -0.69 10.24 20.45
N THR A 50 -0.10 11.35 20.00
CA THR A 50 1.18 11.32 19.26
C THR A 50 2.35 10.96 20.16
N ILE A 51 2.39 11.50 21.38
CA ILE A 51 3.44 11.19 22.36
C ILE A 51 3.30 9.74 22.83
N ALA A 52 2.08 9.28 23.11
CA ALA A 52 1.80 7.89 23.50
C ALA A 52 2.20 6.87 22.43
N ARG A 53 2.19 7.26 21.15
CA ARG A 53 2.68 6.43 20.02
C ARG A 53 4.20 6.39 19.91
N GLY A 54 4.93 7.10 20.76
CA GLY A 54 6.39 7.22 20.70
C GLY A 54 6.84 8.24 19.67
N TYR A 55 6.46 9.51 19.86
CA TYR A 55 6.90 10.60 19.00
C TYR A 55 8.42 10.60 18.78
N VAL A 56 8.85 10.61 17.51
CA VAL A 56 10.26 10.68 17.12
C VAL A 56 10.53 12.06 16.51
N PRO A 57 11.40 12.89 17.12
CA PRO A 57 11.71 14.23 16.64
C PRO A 57 12.30 14.19 15.22
N GLN A 58 11.78 15.01 14.32
CA GLN A 58 12.25 15.08 12.93
C GLN A 58 13.58 15.84 12.80
N ALA A 59 13.96 16.70 13.76
CA ALA A 59 15.23 17.45 13.73
C ALA A 59 16.51 16.59 13.63
N LYS A 60 16.45 15.31 14.00
CA LYS A 60 17.61 14.40 13.91
C LYS A 60 17.54 13.40 12.78
N LEU A 61 16.45 13.39 12.03
CA LEU A 61 16.42 12.64 10.78
C LEU A 61 16.93 13.60 9.72
N PRO A 62 18.02 13.26 9.00
CA PRO A 62 18.44 14.06 7.85
C PRO A 62 17.21 14.27 6.99
N SER A 63 16.98 15.48 6.53
CA SER A 63 15.85 15.82 5.67
C SER A 63 15.90 14.98 4.40
N TRP A 64 15.34 13.78 4.42
CA TRP A 64 15.10 12.93 3.26
C TRP A 64 13.86 13.49 2.54
N GLN A 65 13.96 14.74 2.12
CA GLN A 65 13.16 15.27 1.04
C GLN A 65 13.72 14.65 -0.25
N GLY A 66 13.17 13.50 -0.62
CA GLY A 66 13.34 12.91 -1.94
C GLY A 66 14.23 11.67 -1.99
N HIS A 67 13.62 10.59 -2.45
CA HIS A 67 14.23 9.33 -2.87
C HIS A 67 14.63 8.34 -1.77
N ALA A 68 14.09 7.13 -1.92
CA ALA A 68 14.49 5.93 -1.24
C ALA A 68 16.02 5.82 -1.13
N SER A 69 16.54 5.75 0.10
CA SER A 69 17.79 5.04 0.36
C SER A 69 17.88 4.70 1.86
N PHE A 70 17.13 3.68 2.27
CA PHE A 70 17.59 2.84 3.38
C PHE A 70 18.67 1.92 2.79
N GLU A 71 19.85 2.48 2.52
CA GLU A 71 21.06 1.69 2.31
C GLU A 71 21.61 1.37 3.69
N ALA A 72 21.02 0.36 4.32
CA ALA A 72 21.81 -0.49 5.19
C ALA A 72 22.97 -1.04 4.33
N PRO A 73 24.23 -1.02 4.81
CA PRO A 73 25.33 -1.61 4.06
C PRO A 73 24.95 -3.05 3.70
N PRO A 74 24.87 -3.41 2.41
CA PRO A 74 24.49 -4.75 2.03
C PRO A 74 25.53 -5.72 2.58
N PRO A 75 25.13 -6.88 3.13
CA PRO A 75 26.06 -8.00 3.22
C PRO A 75 26.57 -8.23 1.79
N ALA A 76 27.89 -8.23 1.62
CA ALA A 76 28.62 -8.07 0.36
C ALA A 76 28.43 -9.18 -0.71
N ASN A 77 27.28 -9.86 -0.75
CA ASN A 77 27.00 -10.98 -1.66
C ASN A 77 25.52 -11.05 -2.12
N ALA A 78 24.81 -9.92 -2.21
CA ALA A 78 23.58 -9.88 -3.01
C ALA A 78 23.99 -9.78 -4.49
N VAL A 79 24.37 -10.94 -5.08
CA VAL A 79 24.46 -11.09 -6.54
C VAL A 79 23.12 -10.64 -7.09
N MET A 80 23.08 -9.45 -7.69
CA MET A 80 21.87 -8.99 -8.36
C MET A 80 21.55 -10.05 -9.40
N PRO A 81 20.38 -10.73 -9.29
CA PRO A 81 20.03 -11.74 -10.27
C PRO A 81 20.04 -11.05 -11.63
N ASP A 82 20.74 -11.68 -12.56
CA ASP A 82 20.82 -11.21 -13.93
C ASP A 82 19.39 -10.91 -14.43
N MET A 83 19.13 -9.65 -14.81
CA MET A 83 17.77 -9.18 -15.08
C MET A 83 17.11 -9.98 -16.21
N ASP A 84 17.92 -10.55 -17.11
CA ASP A 84 17.46 -11.39 -18.21
C ASP A 84 16.84 -12.71 -17.70
N VAL A 85 17.46 -13.31 -16.67
CA VAL A 85 16.93 -14.53 -16.03
C VAL A 85 15.63 -14.23 -15.30
N ALA A 86 15.54 -13.09 -14.62
CA ALA A 86 14.31 -12.67 -13.94
C ALA A 86 13.18 -12.37 -14.94
N ALA A 87 13.49 -11.72 -16.06
CA ALA A 87 12.54 -11.46 -17.13
C ALA A 87 12.03 -12.75 -17.78
N SER A 88 12.92 -13.70 -18.09
CA SER A 88 12.57 -15.02 -18.63
C SER A 88 11.62 -15.79 -17.70
N ARG A 89 11.85 -15.71 -16.38
CA ARG A 89 10.96 -16.33 -15.38
C ARG A 89 9.60 -15.65 -15.33
N LEU A 90 9.56 -14.32 -15.41
CA LEU A 90 8.31 -13.55 -15.41
C LEU A 90 7.47 -13.85 -16.66
N GLN A 91 8.10 -13.94 -17.83
CA GLN A 91 7.45 -14.31 -19.09
C GLN A 91 6.78 -15.68 -19.04
N SER A 92 7.35 -16.62 -18.27
CA SER A 92 6.79 -17.96 -18.11
C SER A 92 5.58 -18.01 -17.16
N THR A 93 5.26 -16.93 -16.45
CA THR A 93 4.15 -16.90 -15.48
C THR A 93 2.78 -16.89 -16.14
N VAL A 94 1.76 -17.31 -15.39
CA VAL A 94 0.36 -17.30 -15.85
C VAL A 94 -0.13 -15.86 -16.04
N GLY A 95 0.22 -14.95 -15.12
CA GLY A 95 -0.18 -13.55 -15.18
C GLY A 95 0.34 -12.84 -16.44
N MET A 96 1.60 -13.11 -16.83
CA MET A 96 2.18 -12.51 -18.03
C MET A 96 1.53 -13.04 -19.31
N ARG A 97 1.30 -14.35 -19.41
CA ARG A 97 0.60 -14.94 -20.57
C ARG A 97 -0.83 -14.41 -20.69
N LYS A 98 -1.55 -14.27 -19.57
CA LYS A 98 -2.89 -13.66 -19.56
C LYS A 98 -2.86 -12.20 -19.99
N ALA A 99 -1.86 -11.42 -19.56
CA ALA A 99 -1.71 -10.03 -19.96
C ALA A 99 -1.44 -9.89 -21.47
N GLU A 100 -0.59 -10.76 -22.03
CA GLU A 100 -0.31 -10.81 -23.48
C GLU A 100 -1.55 -11.21 -24.28
N GLN A 101 -2.28 -12.24 -23.86
CA GLN A 101 -3.56 -12.65 -24.46
C GLN A 101 -4.62 -11.55 -24.36
N ALA A 102 -4.58 -10.73 -23.31
CA ALA A 102 -5.47 -9.59 -23.13
C ALA A 102 -5.09 -8.36 -23.98
N GLY A 103 -3.97 -8.42 -24.71
CA GLY A 103 -3.44 -7.31 -25.51
C GLY A 103 -2.92 -6.15 -24.67
N ILE A 104 -2.34 -6.43 -23.50
CA ILE A 104 -1.83 -5.39 -22.60
C ILE A 104 -0.37 -5.09 -22.92
N ASP A 105 -0.13 -3.91 -23.49
CA ASP A 105 1.22 -3.38 -23.71
C ASP A 105 1.74 -2.67 -22.44
N LEU A 106 2.79 -3.24 -21.85
CA LEU A 106 3.48 -2.66 -20.69
C LEU A 106 4.78 -1.98 -21.13
N ASN A 107 4.98 -0.75 -20.67
CA ASN A 107 6.21 -0.01 -20.94
C ASN A 107 7.40 -0.63 -20.19
N HIS A 108 8.62 -0.37 -20.67
CA HIS A 108 9.85 -0.91 -20.08
C HIS A 108 9.99 -0.56 -18.59
N GLU A 109 9.54 0.63 -18.18
CA GLU A 109 9.56 1.06 -16.78
C GLU A 109 8.64 0.20 -15.90
N ALA A 110 7.45 -0.16 -16.40
CA ALA A 110 6.52 -1.04 -15.70
C ALA A 110 7.07 -2.46 -15.59
N LEU A 111 7.72 -2.97 -16.65
CA LEU A 111 8.43 -4.25 -16.61
C LEU A 111 9.55 -4.24 -15.57
N ASN A 112 10.37 -3.19 -15.53
CA ASN A 112 11.42 -3.04 -14.53
C ASN A 112 10.85 -2.99 -13.10
N ALA A 113 9.71 -2.31 -12.90
CA ALA A 113 9.01 -2.30 -11.63
C ALA A 113 8.51 -3.71 -11.23
N LEU A 114 7.99 -4.50 -12.19
CA LEU A 114 7.58 -5.88 -11.94
C LEU A 114 8.76 -6.79 -11.58
N LEU A 115 9.93 -6.59 -12.18
CA LEU A 115 11.15 -7.37 -11.87
C LEU A 115 11.68 -7.12 -10.46
N ARG A 116 11.31 -6.00 -9.84
CA ARG A 116 11.63 -5.71 -8.42
C ARG A 116 10.71 -6.45 -7.45
N LEU A 117 9.57 -6.97 -7.92
CA LEU A 117 8.66 -7.76 -7.10
C LEU A 117 8.99 -9.26 -7.21
N PRO A 118 8.68 -10.06 -6.17
CA PRO A 118 8.69 -11.50 -6.29
C PRO A 118 7.80 -11.97 -7.44
N THR A 119 8.30 -12.94 -8.23
CA THR A 119 7.58 -13.54 -9.37
C THR A 119 6.11 -13.90 -9.08
N PRO A 120 5.74 -14.52 -7.94
CA PRO A 120 4.32 -14.81 -7.66
C PRO A 120 3.47 -13.55 -7.48
N HIS A 121 4.02 -12.50 -6.86
CA HIS A 121 3.31 -11.24 -6.64
C HIS A 121 3.11 -10.49 -7.95
N ALA A 122 4.14 -10.47 -8.81
CA ALA A 122 4.05 -9.88 -10.14
C ALA A 122 2.96 -10.57 -10.98
N SER A 123 2.88 -11.91 -10.96
CA SER A 123 1.82 -12.65 -11.65
C SER A 123 0.43 -12.27 -11.18
N GLN A 124 0.20 -12.21 -9.86
CA GLN A 124 -1.11 -11.82 -9.30
C GLN A 124 -1.48 -10.38 -9.63
N LEU A 125 -0.51 -9.45 -9.58
CA LEU A 125 -0.74 -8.06 -9.97
C LEU A 125 -1.20 -7.97 -11.43
N LEU A 126 -0.55 -8.70 -12.33
CA LEU A 126 -0.94 -8.74 -13.75
C LEU A 126 -2.35 -9.28 -13.95
N GLU A 127 -2.75 -10.33 -13.23
CA GLU A 127 -4.12 -10.85 -13.28
C GLU A 127 -5.14 -9.78 -12.85
N GLN A 128 -4.87 -9.05 -11.75
CA GLN A 128 -5.72 -7.94 -11.32
C GLN A 128 -5.80 -6.79 -12.33
N VAL A 129 -4.71 -6.54 -13.06
CA VAL A 129 -4.68 -5.51 -14.12
C VAL A 129 -5.54 -5.96 -15.29
N VAL A 130 -5.50 -7.24 -15.67
CA VAL A 130 -6.38 -7.81 -16.71
C VAL A 130 -7.85 -7.65 -16.34
N ASP A 131 -8.22 -7.98 -15.09
CA ASP A 131 -9.60 -7.82 -14.60
C ASP A 131 -10.08 -6.36 -14.61
N LYS A 132 -9.17 -5.42 -14.39
CA LYS A 132 -9.47 -3.98 -14.27
C LYS A 132 -9.19 -3.18 -15.55
N LYS A 133 -8.77 -3.83 -16.63
CA LYS A 133 -8.25 -3.13 -17.82
C LYS A 133 -9.25 -2.17 -18.45
N GLU A 134 -10.54 -2.44 -18.32
CA GLU A 134 -11.62 -1.57 -18.83
C GLU A 134 -11.80 -0.29 -18.01
N THR A 135 -11.36 -0.29 -16.74
CA THR A 135 -11.54 0.83 -15.81
C THR A 135 -10.32 1.75 -15.72
N ILE A 136 -9.13 1.23 -16.06
CA ILE A 136 -7.85 1.93 -15.92
C ILE A 136 -7.46 2.53 -17.26
N ARG A 137 -7.20 3.84 -17.30
CA ARG A 137 -6.77 4.53 -18.53
C ARG A 137 -5.35 4.15 -18.97
N ASP A 138 -4.43 4.03 -18.02
CA ASP A 138 -3.00 3.78 -18.27
C ASP A 138 -2.49 2.62 -17.42
N LEU A 139 -2.43 1.43 -18.01
CA LEU A 139 -2.05 0.19 -17.33
C LEU A 139 -0.61 0.23 -16.82
N SER A 140 0.32 0.74 -17.65
CA SER A 140 1.73 0.88 -17.29
C SER A 140 1.94 1.77 -16.05
N ASN A 141 1.28 2.93 -16.01
CA ASN A 141 1.37 3.84 -14.87
C ASN A 141 0.73 3.24 -13.61
N TYR A 142 -0.40 2.54 -13.76
CA TYR A 142 -1.04 1.84 -12.64
C TYR A 142 -0.12 0.78 -12.02
N VAL A 143 0.59 -0.01 -12.83
CA VAL A 143 1.55 -1.00 -12.34
C VAL A 143 2.68 -0.32 -11.57
N CYS A 144 3.34 0.69 -12.16
CA CYS A 144 4.40 1.45 -11.47
C CYS A 144 3.93 2.03 -10.13
N ALA A 145 2.76 2.69 -10.11
CA ALA A 145 2.20 3.27 -8.90
C ALA A 145 1.84 2.22 -7.85
N THR A 146 1.36 1.05 -8.28
CA THR A 146 1.01 -0.05 -7.36
C THR A 146 2.26 -0.69 -6.75
N VAL A 147 3.31 -0.91 -7.54
CA VAL A 147 4.60 -1.39 -7.04
C VAL A 147 5.21 -0.37 -6.07
N ALA A 148 5.20 0.91 -6.42
CA ALA A 148 5.76 1.98 -5.59
C ALA A 148 5.03 2.13 -4.24
N ARG A 149 3.72 1.82 -4.18
CA ARG A 149 2.93 1.82 -2.94
C ARG A 149 3.16 0.59 -2.06
N GLY A 150 3.81 -0.45 -2.59
CA GLY A 150 3.92 -1.76 -1.94
C GLY A 150 2.70 -2.63 -2.27
N PHE A 151 2.81 -3.47 -3.28
CA PHE A 151 1.73 -4.37 -3.68
C PHE A 151 1.40 -5.38 -2.55
N HIS A 152 0.11 -5.47 -2.21
CA HIS A 152 -0.42 -6.43 -1.24
C HIS A 152 -1.26 -7.49 -1.96
N PRO A 153 -0.80 -8.76 -2.01
CA PRO A 153 -1.54 -9.83 -2.67
C PRO A 153 -2.88 -10.08 -1.96
N LYS A 154 -3.97 -10.17 -2.75
CA LYS A 154 -5.34 -10.36 -2.25
C LYS A 154 -5.55 -11.74 -1.63
N ASP A 155 -4.75 -12.71 -2.04
CA ASP A 155 -4.86 -14.11 -1.61
C ASP A 155 -4.12 -14.42 -0.30
N SER A 156 -3.62 -13.41 0.42
CA SER A 156 -3.21 -13.58 1.83
C SER A 156 -4.39 -13.76 2.79
N VAL A 157 -5.53 -14.28 2.32
CA VAL A 157 -6.57 -14.87 3.16
C VAL A 157 -6.06 -16.23 3.62
N GLY A 158 -5.18 -16.26 4.62
CA GLY A 158 -4.88 -17.48 5.36
C GLY A 158 -3.44 -17.67 5.84
N THR A 159 -2.44 -16.99 5.28
CA THR A 159 -1.09 -17.06 5.85
C THR A 159 -1.00 -16.10 7.02
N VAL A 160 -1.32 -16.64 8.20
CA VAL A 160 -1.02 -16.08 9.52
C VAL A 160 0.40 -15.51 9.46
N TRP A 161 0.52 -14.18 9.42
CA TRP A 161 1.78 -13.45 9.46
C TRP A 161 2.41 -13.67 10.85
N SER A 162 3.04 -14.83 11.01
CA SER A 162 3.60 -15.33 12.26
C SER A 162 4.96 -14.68 12.52
N GLY A 163 5.00 -13.35 12.55
CA GLY A 163 6.27 -12.62 12.61
C GLY A 163 6.20 -11.16 13.04
N LEU A 164 5.04 -10.63 13.42
CA LEU A 164 4.97 -9.40 14.21
C LEU A 164 4.58 -9.76 15.66
N PRO A 165 5.26 -9.21 16.68
CA PRO A 165 4.74 -9.25 18.03
C PRO A 165 3.35 -8.60 18.00
N SER A 166 2.35 -9.37 18.39
CA SER A 166 0.99 -8.88 18.54
C SER A 166 1.03 -7.61 19.40
N PRO A 167 0.43 -6.48 18.97
CA PRO A 167 0.09 -5.44 19.93
C PRO A 167 -0.80 -6.14 20.97
N GLY A 168 -0.32 -6.18 22.21
CA GLY A 168 -1.00 -6.85 23.31
C GLY A 168 -2.46 -6.37 23.42
N PRO A 169 -3.33 -7.18 24.03
CA PRO A 169 -4.70 -6.76 24.32
C PRO A 169 -4.67 -5.54 25.23
N CYS A 170 -4.71 -4.35 24.63
CA CYS A 170 -4.94 -3.12 25.38
C CYS A 170 -6.34 -3.23 25.96
N ALA A 171 -6.35 -3.33 27.29
CA ALA A 171 -7.49 -3.22 28.18
C ALA A 171 -8.73 -2.61 27.51
N GLU A 172 -9.71 -3.49 27.32
CA GLU A 172 -11.11 -3.20 27.11
C GLU A 172 -11.55 -2.18 28.18
N THR A 173 -11.58 -0.90 27.79
CA THR A 173 -12.24 0.12 28.57
C THR A 173 -13.66 0.15 28.07
N GLU A 174 -14.54 -0.45 28.87
CA GLU A 174 -15.98 -0.52 28.65
C GLU A 174 -16.52 0.90 28.41
N VAL A 175 -16.92 1.19 27.17
CA VAL A 175 -17.61 2.44 26.82
C VAL A 175 -19.13 2.16 26.88
N PRO A 176 -19.87 2.70 27.86
CA PRO A 176 -21.31 2.55 27.90
C PRO A 176 -21.99 3.42 26.84
N GLY A 177 -22.62 2.74 25.87
CA GLY A 177 -23.98 3.04 25.42
C GLY A 177 -24.23 4.36 24.69
N ALA A 178 -24.09 4.35 23.35
CA ALA A 178 -24.82 5.26 22.47
C ALA A 178 -25.76 4.45 21.56
N LYS A 179 -27.05 4.46 21.89
CA LYS A 179 -28.12 3.94 21.02
C LYS A 179 -28.21 4.80 19.75
N ALA A 180 -27.88 4.23 18.59
CA ALA A 180 -28.27 4.78 17.30
C ALA A 180 -29.11 3.76 16.53
N LYS A 181 -30.41 4.06 16.47
CA LYS A 181 -31.48 3.33 15.78
C LYS A 181 -31.41 3.70 14.30
N GLY A 182 -30.99 2.79 13.43
CA GLY A 182 -30.90 3.01 11.99
C GLY A 182 -31.41 1.82 11.20
N LYS A 183 -32.72 1.79 10.94
CA LYS A 183 -33.42 0.82 10.10
C LYS A 183 -33.18 1.23 8.64
N GLY A 184 -32.46 0.42 7.86
CA GLY A 184 -32.21 0.67 6.44
C GLY A 184 -32.11 -0.64 5.68
N LYS A 185 -33.26 -1.14 5.23
CA LYS A 185 -33.42 -2.33 4.40
C LYS A 185 -33.22 -1.91 2.94
N ALA A 186 -32.11 -2.33 2.30
CA ALA A 186 -31.93 -2.21 0.87
C ALA A 186 -31.70 -3.61 0.28
N THR A 187 -32.78 -4.22 -0.16
CA THR A 187 -32.77 -5.34 -1.10
C THR A 187 -32.35 -4.79 -2.46
N MET A 188 -31.13 -5.09 -2.91
CA MET A 188 -30.78 -4.96 -4.32
C MET A 188 -30.88 -6.33 -4.98
N GLU A 189 -31.81 -6.38 -5.92
CA GLU A 189 -32.14 -7.48 -6.82
C GLU A 189 -31.01 -7.63 -7.83
N SER A 190 -30.18 -8.67 -7.68
CA SER A 190 -29.13 -9.01 -8.63
C SER A 190 -29.76 -9.59 -9.89
N LYS A 191 -29.81 -8.81 -10.97
CA LYS A 191 -30.11 -9.32 -12.31
C LYS A 191 -28.92 -10.14 -12.81
N GLY A 192 -29.21 -11.38 -13.17
CA GLY A 192 -28.28 -12.32 -13.77
C GLY A 192 -27.69 -11.76 -15.07
N ILE A 193 -26.38 -11.85 -15.17
CA ILE A 193 -25.62 -11.60 -16.39
C ILE A 193 -25.28 -12.99 -16.93
N GLU A 194 -26.03 -13.44 -17.94
CA GLU A 194 -25.65 -14.57 -18.77
C GLU A 194 -24.39 -14.17 -19.54
N LEU A 195 -23.23 -14.59 -19.05
CA LEU A 195 -22.01 -14.60 -19.84
C LEU A 195 -22.08 -15.81 -20.78
N VAL A 196 -22.56 -15.54 -22.00
CA VAL A 196 -22.41 -16.42 -23.15
C VAL A 196 -20.92 -16.65 -23.38
N LEU A 197 -20.42 -17.80 -22.93
CA LEU A 197 -19.09 -18.30 -23.26
C LEU A 197 -19.10 -18.71 -24.74
N GLY A 198 -18.76 -17.76 -25.61
CA GLY A 198 -18.39 -18.04 -26.99
C GLY A 198 -17.07 -18.80 -27.02
N LEU A 199 -17.14 -20.13 -27.01
CA LEU A 199 -16.02 -20.99 -27.40
C LEU A 199 -15.73 -20.75 -28.88
N SER A 200 -14.78 -19.87 -29.19
CA SER A 200 -14.18 -19.81 -30.51
C SER A 200 -13.11 -20.89 -30.60
N ALA A 201 -13.45 -21.98 -31.29
CA ALA A 201 -12.51 -23.01 -31.69
C ALA A 201 -11.51 -22.41 -32.69
N CYS A 202 -10.25 -22.28 -32.28
CA CYS A 202 -9.15 -22.02 -33.20
C CYS A 202 -8.67 -23.37 -33.73
N ASP A 203 -9.27 -23.80 -34.84
CA ASP A 203 -8.75 -24.86 -35.69
C ASP A 203 -7.37 -24.44 -36.20
N ALA A 204 -6.34 -25.17 -35.79
CA ALA A 204 -4.97 -25.01 -36.29
C ALA A 204 -4.54 -26.35 -36.92
N ASP A 205 -5.17 -26.67 -38.05
CA ASP A 205 -4.67 -27.66 -39.00
C ASP A 205 -3.76 -26.95 -40.01
N GLY A 206 -2.47 -27.31 -40.02
CA GLY A 206 -1.48 -26.65 -40.86
C GLY A 206 -0.08 -27.22 -40.71
N ALA A 207 0.08 -28.52 -40.92
CA ALA A 207 1.38 -29.16 -41.07
C ALA A 207 1.88 -29.03 -42.53
N PRO A 208 3.04 -28.41 -42.81
CA PRO A 208 3.65 -28.49 -44.14
C PRO A 208 4.40 -29.81 -44.30
N ALA A 209 3.98 -30.60 -45.28
CA ALA A 209 4.68 -31.79 -45.75
C ALA A 209 6.06 -31.42 -46.31
N MET A 210 7.11 -32.03 -45.74
CA MET A 210 8.44 -32.09 -46.36
C MET A 210 8.40 -33.14 -47.47
N SER A 211 8.49 -32.70 -48.72
CA SER A 211 8.84 -33.56 -49.85
C SER A 211 10.34 -33.86 -49.83
N ALA A 212 10.66 -35.14 -49.96
CA ALA A 212 11.99 -35.69 -50.19
C ALA A 212 12.43 -35.52 -51.65
#